data_AF-A0A212UG38-F1
#
_entry.id   AF-A0A212UG38-F1
#
_cell.length_a   1.000
_cell.length_b   1.000
_cell.length_c   1.000
_cell.angle_alpha   90.00
_cell.angle_beta   90.00
_cell.angle_gamma   90.00
#
_symmetry.space_group_name_H-M   'P 1'
#
loop_
_entity.id
_entity.type
_entity.pdbx_description
1 polymer ?
#
loop_
_entity_poly.entity_id
_entity_poly.type
_entity_poly.pdbx_seq_one_letter_code
_entity_poly.pdbx_strand_id
1 'polypeptide(L)'
;MTSLASERSWLLDPSVLKLVHQCRRLIHTEFGVKLHLTEEHLEQQLADYVRKTRSSQLTRVWETLKERVPQLNIEPEEEDDGLKRNYRGQVIADAPTASAEGHKAGEIDSPRKKKVIYRGQVVG
;
A
#
# COMPACT_ATOMS: atom_id res chain seq x y z
N MET A 1 -32.31 -0.27 9.54
CA MET A 1 -31.38 0.89 9.58
C MET A 1 -30.60 0.87 10.90
N THR A 2 -29.72 -0.13 11.10
CA THR A 2 -29.02 -0.37 12.38
C THR A 2 -27.63 -1.00 12.17
N SER A 3 -26.87 -0.61 11.13
CA SER A 3 -25.58 -1.27 10.83
C SER A 3 -24.34 -0.49 11.28
N LEU A 4 -24.42 0.84 11.43
CA LEU A 4 -23.24 1.66 11.82
C LEU A 4 -22.77 1.44 13.26
N ALA A 5 -23.66 1.00 14.15
CA ALA A 5 -23.34 0.74 15.56
C ALA A 5 -22.65 -0.62 15.77
N SER A 6 -22.94 -1.61 14.91
CA SER A 6 -22.32 -2.93 14.99
C SER A 6 -20.89 -2.90 14.49
N GLU A 7 -20.61 -2.13 13.44
CA GLU A 7 -19.27 -1.96 12.85
C GLU A 7 -18.32 -1.17 13.77
N ARG A 8 -18.86 -0.34 14.68
CA ARG A 8 -18.08 0.50 15.61
C ARG A 8 -18.17 0.05 17.06
N SER A 9 -18.54 -1.21 17.31
CA SER A 9 -18.64 -1.76 18.67
C SER A 9 -17.36 -1.54 19.50
N TRP A 10 -16.21 -1.52 18.85
CA TRP A 10 -14.90 -1.29 19.47
C TRP A 10 -14.66 0.14 19.99
N LEU A 11 -15.43 1.15 19.54
CA LEU A 11 -15.37 2.52 20.09
C LEU A 11 -16.04 2.63 21.47
N LEU A 12 -16.76 1.60 21.91
CA LEU A 12 -17.37 1.56 23.25
C LEU A 12 -16.33 1.25 24.33
N ASP A 13 -15.18 0.69 23.96
CA ASP A 13 -14.10 0.38 24.89
C ASP A 13 -13.27 1.63 25.24
N PRO A 14 -13.21 2.03 26.51
CA PRO A 14 -12.53 3.27 26.92
C PRO A 14 -11.01 3.20 26.73
N SER A 15 -10.42 2.00 26.72
CA SER A 15 -9.00 1.81 26.41
C SER A 15 -8.70 2.12 24.95
N VAL A 16 -9.53 1.63 24.03
CA VAL A 16 -9.36 1.81 22.59
C VAL A 16 -9.65 3.27 22.22
N LEU A 17 -10.69 3.85 22.79
CA LEU A 17 -11.06 5.24 22.56
C LEU A 17 -9.95 6.23 22.96
N LYS A 18 -9.18 5.92 24.02
CA LYS A 18 -7.98 6.70 24.39
C LYS A 18 -6.90 6.64 23.30
N LEU A 19 -6.63 5.46 22.73
CA LEU A 19 -5.66 5.28 21.65
C LEU A 19 -6.10 6.03 20.38
N VAL A 20 -7.38 5.97 20.01
CA VAL A 20 -7.93 6.74 18.88
C VAL A 20 -7.76 8.24 19.09
N HIS A 21 -8.09 8.74 20.28
CA HIS A 21 -7.91 10.16 20.60
C HIS A 21 -6.44 10.58 20.51
N GLN A 22 -5.53 9.72 20.95
CA GLN A 22 -4.10 9.96 20.84
C GLN A 22 -3.64 10.01 19.38
N CYS A 23 -4.03 9.04 18.55
CA CYS A 23 -3.77 9.06 17.11
C CYS A 23 -4.30 10.34 16.46
N ARG A 24 -5.56 10.70 16.72
CA ARG A 24 -6.18 11.91 16.18
C ARG A 24 -5.44 13.18 16.59
N ARG A 25 -4.98 13.28 17.83
CA ARG A 25 -4.20 14.43 18.30
C ARG A 25 -2.86 14.53 17.56
N LEU A 26 -2.16 13.41 17.39
CA LEU A 26 -0.89 13.35 16.67
C LEU A 26 -1.06 13.71 15.19
N ILE A 27 -2.10 13.18 14.54
CA ILE A 27 -2.43 13.51 13.14
C ILE A 27 -2.75 14.99 13.00
N HIS A 28 -3.51 15.57 13.93
CA HIS A 28 -3.80 17.00 13.91
C HIS A 28 -2.53 17.85 14.06
N THR A 29 -1.58 17.44 14.90
CA THR A 29 -0.31 18.18 15.06
C THR A 29 0.61 18.06 13.86
N GLU A 30 0.58 16.95 13.13
CA GLU A 30 1.47 16.71 11.98
C GLU A 30 0.88 17.19 10.66
N PHE A 31 -0.40 16.94 10.41
CA PHE A 31 -1.06 17.20 9.14
C PHE A 31 -2.04 18.38 9.20
N GLY A 32 -2.38 18.88 10.40
CA GLY A 32 -3.38 19.94 10.55
C GLY A 32 -4.82 19.49 10.29
N VAL A 33 -5.07 18.18 10.15
CA VAL A 33 -6.39 17.62 9.82
C VAL A 33 -7.14 17.25 11.10
N LYS A 34 -8.44 17.60 11.15
CA LYS A 34 -9.32 17.27 12.27
C LYS A 34 -10.26 16.12 11.88
N LEU A 35 -9.96 14.93 12.39
CA LEU A 35 -10.79 13.73 12.18
C LEU A 35 -11.91 13.64 13.22
N HIS A 36 -13.09 13.18 12.83
CA HIS A 36 -14.23 12.98 13.72
C HIS A 36 -14.56 11.50 13.92
N LEU A 37 -14.92 11.13 15.15
CA LEU A 37 -15.30 9.75 15.51
C LEU A 37 -16.56 9.25 14.78
N THR A 38 -17.36 10.18 14.23
CA THR A 38 -18.60 9.89 13.51
C THR A 38 -18.38 9.57 12.02
N GLU A 39 -17.15 9.68 11.51
CA GLU A 39 -16.85 9.44 10.09
C GLU A 39 -16.91 7.95 9.73
N GLU A 40 -17.49 7.63 8.57
CA GLU A 40 -17.65 6.27 8.02
C GLU A 40 -16.33 5.58 7.68
N HIS A 41 -15.30 6.36 7.36
CA HIS A 41 -14.00 5.86 6.93
C HIS A 41 -12.86 6.23 7.88
N LEU A 42 -13.15 6.42 9.18
CA LEU A 42 -12.14 6.81 10.17
C LEU A 42 -10.96 5.83 10.20
N GLU A 43 -11.24 4.54 10.10
CA GLU A 43 -10.23 3.47 10.13
C GLU A 43 -9.26 3.58 8.94
N GLN A 44 -9.81 3.75 7.75
CA GLN A 44 -9.05 3.94 6.50
C GLN A 44 -8.23 5.23 6.54
N GLN A 45 -8.83 6.34 6.98
CA GLN A 45 -8.12 7.61 7.12
C GLN A 45 -6.97 7.51 8.13
N LEU A 46 -7.20 6.89 9.30
CA LEU A 46 -6.14 6.68 10.28
C LEU A 46 -5.01 5.84 9.68
N ALA A 47 -5.33 4.75 8.97
CA ALA A 47 -4.34 3.92 8.29
C ALA A 47 -3.54 4.73 7.25
N ASP A 48 -4.22 5.55 6.45
CA ASP A 48 -3.59 6.40 5.43
C ASP A 48 -2.64 7.43 6.02
N TYR A 49 -3.05 8.12 7.09
CA TYR A 49 -2.19 9.09 7.76
C TYR A 49 -1.02 8.43 8.48
N VAL A 50 -1.24 7.25 9.07
CA VAL A 50 -0.14 6.49 9.69
C VAL A 50 0.85 6.00 8.64
N ARG A 51 0.42 5.65 7.43
CA ARG A 51 1.36 5.32 6.33
C ARG A 51 2.16 6.53 5.86
N LYS A 52 1.58 7.72 5.90
CA LYS A 52 2.21 8.98 5.47
C LYS A 52 3.07 9.64 6.57
N THR A 53 2.91 9.24 7.82
CA THR A 53 3.62 9.87 8.94
C THR A 53 5.11 9.54 8.94
N ARG A 54 5.90 10.45 9.49
CA ARG A 54 7.31 10.23 9.84
C ARG A 54 7.53 10.02 11.34
N SER A 55 6.46 10.10 12.13
CA SER A 55 6.52 10.04 13.59
C SER A 55 6.42 8.62 14.11
N SER A 56 7.49 8.20 14.78
CA SER A 56 7.53 6.89 15.44
C SER A 56 6.49 6.76 16.54
N GLN A 57 6.08 7.86 17.17
CA GLN A 57 5.06 7.85 18.21
C GLN A 57 3.69 7.48 17.63
N LEU A 58 3.31 8.04 16.48
CA LEU A 58 2.04 7.74 15.84
C LEU A 58 2.00 6.28 15.37
N THR A 59 3.08 5.78 14.77
CA THR A 59 3.19 4.38 14.33
C THR A 59 3.03 3.41 15.51
N ARG A 60 3.70 3.65 16.64
CA ARG A 60 3.58 2.79 17.84
C ARG A 60 2.16 2.75 18.41
N VAL A 61 1.51 3.91 18.51
CA VAL A 61 0.12 3.98 19.02
C VAL A 61 -0.82 3.24 18.07
N TRP A 62 -0.62 3.40 16.76
CA TRP A 62 -1.39 2.67 15.76
C TRP A 62 -1.20 1.15 15.83
N GLU A 63 0.03 0.67 16.01
CA GLU A 63 0.32 -0.76 16.23
C GLU A 63 -0.43 -1.29 17.46
N THR A 64 -0.37 -0.59 18.60
CA THR A 64 -1.11 -1.00 19.81
C THR A 64 -2.63 -0.98 19.61
N LEU A 65 -3.14 -0.11 18.74
CA LEU A 65 -4.55 -0.06 18.39
C LEU A 65 -4.95 -1.29 17.54
N LYS A 66 -4.13 -1.67 16.56
CA LYS A 66 -4.35 -2.87 15.74
C LYS A 66 -4.34 -4.16 16.57
N GLU A 67 -3.44 -4.27 17.54
CA GLU A 67 -3.39 -5.43 18.44
C GLU A 67 -4.70 -5.61 19.23
N ARG A 68 -5.35 -4.49 19.57
CA ARG A 68 -6.61 -4.49 20.34
C ARG A 68 -7.84 -4.68 19.47
N VAL A 69 -7.81 -4.16 18.25
CA VAL A 69 -8.92 -4.26 17.31
C VAL A 69 -8.40 -4.91 16.03
N PRO A 70 -8.35 -6.26 15.98
CA PRO A 70 -7.89 -6.98 14.79
C PRO A 70 -8.78 -6.71 13.56
N GLN A 71 -10.01 -6.19 13.77
CA GLN A 71 -10.90 -5.74 12.70
C GLN A 71 -10.35 -4.52 11.93
N LEU A 72 -9.43 -3.74 12.55
CA LEU A 72 -8.75 -2.61 11.91
C LEU A 72 -7.54 -3.04 11.08
N ASN A 73 -7.20 -4.33 11.06
CA ASN A 73 -6.28 -4.86 10.06
C ASN A 73 -7.02 -5.01 8.73
N ILE A 74 -7.51 -3.88 8.25
CA ILE A 74 -7.83 -3.69 6.84
C ILE A 74 -6.47 -3.79 6.17
N GLU A 75 -6.06 -5.00 5.80
CA GLU A 75 -5.28 -5.14 4.58
C GLU A 75 -6.08 -4.32 3.57
N PRO A 76 -5.55 -3.19 3.07
CA PRO A 76 -6.06 -2.81 1.78
C PRO A 76 -5.85 -4.07 0.97
N GLU A 77 -6.93 -4.63 0.41
CA GLU A 77 -6.78 -5.23 -0.90
C GLU A 77 -5.94 -4.19 -1.64
N GLU A 78 -4.64 -4.48 -1.74
CA GLU A 78 -3.84 -3.87 -2.75
C GLU A 78 -4.73 -4.02 -3.95
N GLU A 79 -5.14 -2.89 -4.54
CA GLU A 79 -5.55 -2.90 -5.91
C GLU A 79 -4.34 -3.48 -6.64
N ASP A 80 -4.24 -4.82 -6.64
CA ASP A 80 -3.63 -5.63 -7.66
C ASP A 80 -4.53 -5.44 -8.89
N ASP A 81 -4.70 -4.18 -9.29
CA ASP A 81 -4.77 -3.86 -10.68
C ASP A 81 -3.33 -4.06 -11.19
N GLY A 82 -2.95 -5.34 -11.19
CA GLY A 82 -1.64 -5.84 -11.50
C GLY A 82 -1.22 -5.13 -12.77
N LEU A 83 -0.23 -4.25 -12.61
CA LEU A 83 0.25 -3.25 -13.55
C LEU A 83 0.04 -3.71 -15.01
N LYS A 84 -1.16 -3.53 -15.57
CA LYS A 84 -1.53 -4.15 -16.85
C LYS A 84 -0.70 -3.47 -17.92
N ARG A 85 0.38 -4.12 -18.35
CA ARG A 85 1.25 -3.63 -19.41
C ARG A 85 0.48 -3.71 -20.72
N ASN A 86 -0.16 -2.61 -21.07
CA ASN A 86 -0.80 -2.45 -22.37
C ASN A 86 0.27 -2.18 -23.42
N TYR A 87 0.56 -3.16 -24.28
CA TYR A 87 1.44 -2.95 -25.44
C TYR A 87 0.57 -2.80 -26.70
N ARG A 88 0.69 -1.66 -27.38
CA ARG A 88 0.00 -1.36 -28.65
C ARG A 88 -1.52 -1.62 -28.62
N GLY A 89 -2.19 -1.30 -27.52
CA GLY A 89 -3.64 -1.44 -27.37
C GLY A 89 -4.14 -2.85 -27.04
N GLN A 90 -3.24 -3.79 -26.72
CA GLN A 90 -3.60 -5.14 -26.28
C GLN A 90 -3.15 -5.38 -24.84
N VAL A 91 -4.04 -5.93 -24.02
CA VAL A 91 -3.77 -6.29 -22.62
C VAL A 91 -2.99 -7.60 -22.62
N ILE A 92 -1.75 -7.56 -22.13
CA ILE A 92 -0.95 -8.76 -21.89
C ILE A 92 -1.22 -9.20 -20.46
N ALA A 93 -1.75 -10.40 -20.26
CA ALA A 93 -1.82 -11.03 -18.95
C ALA A 93 -0.39 -11.43 -18.55
N ASP A 94 0.15 -10.83 -17.50
CA ASP A 94 1.46 -11.22 -16.98
C ASP A 94 1.33 -12.63 -16.37
N ALA A 95 2.10 -13.58 -16.88
CA ALA A 95 2.10 -14.95 -16.41
C ALA A 95 2.81 -15.01 -15.05
N PRO A 96 2.32 -15.82 -14.08
CA PRO A 96 2.96 -15.91 -12.79
C PRO A 96 4.35 -16.52 -12.94
N THR A 97 5.29 -15.92 -12.21
CA THR A 97 6.67 -16.33 -11.99
C THR A 97 6.77 -17.83 -11.72
N ALA A 98 7.16 -18.60 -12.74
CA ALA A 98 7.51 -20.00 -12.58
C ALA A 98 8.95 -20.10 -12.05
N SER A 99 9.03 -20.69 -10.86
CA SER A 99 10.21 -21.09 -10.12
C SER A 99 11.33 -21.69 -10.98
N ALA A 100 12.56 -21.41 -10.58
CA ALA A 100 13.77 -22.02 -11.08
C ALA A 100 13.73 -23.55 -10.90
N GLU A 101 13.79 -24.31 -12.00
CA GLU A 101 14.60 -25.54 -12.15
C GLU A 101 14.51 -26.09 -13.59
N GLY A 102 15.66 -26.44 -14.17
CA GLY A 102 15.73 -27.60 -15.07
C GLY A 102 15.57 -27.42 -16.60
N HIS A 103 16.69 -27.07 -17.25
CA HIS A 103 17.20 -27.71 -18.48
C HIS A 103 16.79 -27.20 -19.89
N LYS A 104 17.77 -26.48 -20.47
CA LYS A 104 18.38 -26.59 -21.82
C LYS A 104 17.47 -26.71 -23.06
N ALA A 105 17.47 -25.64 -23.85
CA ALA A 105 17.94 -25.67 -25.25
C ALA A 105 18.10 -24.25 -25.80
N GLY A 106 19.22 -23.97 -26.47
CA GLY A 106 19.28 -22.89 -27.46
C GLY A 106 20.20 -21.71 -27.12
N GLU A 107 21.48 -21.88 -27.46
CA GLU A 107 22.31 -20.86 -28.12
C GLU A 107 22.63 -19.57 -27.33
N ILE A 108 23.84 -19.55 -26.78
CA ILE A 108 24.53 -18.36 -26.28
C ILE A 108 24.80 -17.44 -27.48
N ASP A 109 23.83 -16.60 -27.85
CA ASP A 109 24.06 -15.54 -28.83
C ASP A 109 24.89 -14.43 -28.16
N SER A 110 26.05 -14.17 -28.75
CA SER A 110 27.13 -13.35 -28.21
C SER A 110 26.67 -11.89 -27.99
N PRO A 111 27.31 -11.09 -27.10
CA PRO A 111 26.88 -9.72 -26.85
C PRO A 111 26.98 -8.90 -28.14
N ARG A 112 25.83 -8.64 -28.77
CA ARG A 112 25.74 -7.86 -30.01
C ARG A 112 26.28 -6.46 -29.74
N LYS A 113 27.49 -6.17 -30.25
CA LYS A 113 28.12 -4.84 -30.16
C LYS A 113 27.17 -3.83 -30.80
N LYS A 114 26.61 -2.92 -30.00
CA LYS A 114 25.71 -1.87 -30.46
C LYS A 114 26.51 -0.89 -31.34
N LYS A 115 26.26 -0.90 -32.65
CA LYS A 115 26.74 0.14 -33.55
C LYS A 115 25.99 1.43 -33.27
N VAL A 116 26.70 2.48 -32.86
CA VAL A 116 26.12 3.80 -32.62
C VAL A 116 26.48 4.69 -33.81
N ILE A 117 25.48 5.26 -34.48
CA ILE A 117 25.72 6.15 -35.62
C ILE A 117 25.74 7.59 -35.11
N TYR A 118 26.85 8.30 -35.31
CA TYR A 118 26.96 9.73 -34.99
C TYR A 118 27.27 10.53 -36.26
N ARG A 119 26.44 11.53 -36.56
CA ARG A 119 26.59 12.45 -37.71
C ARG A 119 26.85 11.76 -39.05
N GLY A 120 26.12 10.66 -39.31
CA GLY A 120 26.23 9.89 -40.56
C GLY A 120 27.41 8.91 -40.61
N GLN A 121 28.24 8.83 -39.57
CA GLN A 121 29.29 7.82 -39.46
C GLN A 121 28.96 6.79 -38.38
N VAL A 122 29.17 5.51 -38.73
CA VAL A 122 29.00 4.39 -37.80
C VAL A 122 30.22 4.32 -36.91
N VAL A 123 30.03 4.50 -35.60
CA VAL A 123 31.07 4.32 -34.57
C VAL A 123 30.73 3.05 -33.80
N GLY A 124 31.70 2.13 -33.71
CA GLY A 124 31.57 0.84 -33.04
C GLY A 124 32.92 0.25 -32.68
#